data_AF-A0A7S0NFY6-F1
#
_entry.id   AF-A0A7S0NFY6-F1
#
_cell.length_a   1.000
_cell.length_b   1.000
_cell.length_c   1.000
_cell.angle_alpha   90.00
_cell.angle_beta   90.00
_cell.angle_gamma   90.00
#
_symmetry.space_group_name_H-M   'P 1'
#
loop_
_entity.id
_entity.type
_entity.pdbx_description
1 polymer ?
#
loop_
_entity_poly.entity_id
_entity_poly.type
_entity_poly.pdbx_seq_one_letter_code
_entity_poly.pdbx_strand_id
1 'polypeptide(L)'
;PPSPPPFSEWSMFSLGWNWDPIKNFSGSMATQAQQLQRCNASLYMRPDLLAKLPTAELAAYINKCFGGGKAAYYATTSLYSVCLLHALRYFRREQFLLLRYEDLMRMDAASVLGLLARFTGLSPPARPTGSRMCQPRGANSYFGAGRGSNSYSSTSPRGAEMINEAAPHLERLFAPYATLLRDLVHPDFGWRRSDHHKRPLNATMRAKREAEVEGYKEHLRKRQTNRMMHERSARATIMGAGKARGAAAGGGRKAKGKGRGKGK
;
A
#
# COMPACT_ATOMS: atom_id res chain seq x y z
N PRO A 1 -16.78 12.20 21.72
CA PRO A 1 -17.26 11.58 20.46
C PRO A 1 -16.13 10.91 19.66
N PRO A 2 -16.35 9.68 19.16
CA PRO A 2 -15.43 9.02 18.23
C PRO A 2 -15.31 9.82 16.93
N SER A 3 -14.11 9.88 16.38
CA SER A 3 -13.80 10.52 15.09
C SER A 3 -13.54 9.48 13.99
N PRO A 4 -13.67 9.85 12.71
CA PRO A 4 -13.45 8.95 11.57
C PRO A 4 -12.04 8.35 11.56
N PRO A 5 -11.75 7.26 10.82
CA PRO A 5 -10.48 6.52 10.89
C PRO A 5 -9.24 7.38 10.66
N PRO A 6 -8.08 6.92 11.11
CA PRO A 6 -6.90 7.72 11.18
C PRO A 6 -6.30 7.74 9.78
N PHE A 7 -6.20 8.95 9.26
CA PHE A 7 -5.37 9.27 8.12
C PHE A 7 -3.88 8.97 8.41
N SER A 8 -3.54 8.59 9.64
CA SER A 8 -2.21 8.15 10.09
C SER A 8 -1.76 6.88 9.36
N GLU A 9 -2.58 5.83 9.32
CA GLU A 9 -2.22 4.55 8.74
C GLU A 9 -2.22 4.62 7.21
N TRP A 10 -3.21 5.26 6.61
CA TRP A 10 -3.23 5.38 5.15
C TRP A 10 -2.12 6.28 4.61
N SER A 11 -1.70 7.30 5.37
CA SER A 11 -0.49 8.05 5.03
C SER A 11 0.78 7.20 5.15
N MET A 12 0.80 6.15 5.97
CA MET A 12 1.91 5.20 5.99
C MET A 12 2.01 4.49 4.64
N PHE A 13 0.89 4.01 4.12
CA PHE A 13 0.87 3.28 2.85
C PHE A 13 1.07 4.21 1.66
N SER A 14 0.35 5.34 1.63
CA SER A 14 0.37 6.28 0.49
C SER A 14 1.58 7.19 0.46
N LEU A 15 2.08 7.65 1.62
CA LEU A 15 3.20 8.58 1.71
C LEU A 15 4.47 7.91 2.25
N GLY A 16 4.37 6.97 3.18
CA GLY A 16 5.50 6.31 3.84
C GLY A 16 6.20 5.25 3.00
N TRP A 17 5.45 4.28 2.51
CA TRP A 17 5.99 3.08 1.87
C TRP A 17 6.03 3.15 0.35
N ASN A 18 5.57 4.26 -0.24
CA ASN A 18 5.43 4.44 -1.69
C ASN A 18 4.59 3.33 -2.36
N TRP A 19 3.62 2.75 -1.64
CA TRP A 19 2.74 1.72 -2.20
C TRP A 19 1.67 2.34 -3.11
N ASP A 20 1.46 3.65 -3.01
CA ASP A 20 0.55 4.40 -3.85
C ASP A 20 1.28 5.06 -5.03
N PRO A 21 0.90 4.76 -6.28
CA PRO A 21 1.52 5.33 -7.47
C PRO A 21 1.23 6.83 -7.66
N ILE A 22 0.14 7.37 -7.10
CA ILE A 22 -0.32 8.74 -7.37
C ILE A 22 0.49 9.77 -6.57
N LYS A 23 1.17 9.34 -5.48
CA LYS A 23 2.05 10.17 -4.62
C LYS A 23 1.43 11.51 -4.18
N ASN A 24 0.11 11.60 -4.24
CA ASN A 24 -0.72 12.70 -3.80
C ASN A 24 -1.91 12.08 -3.07
N PHE A 25 -1.96 12.34 -1.77
CA PHE A 25 -2.94 11.78 -0.86
C PHE A 25 -4.38 12.08 -1.32
N SER A 26 -4.69 13.34 -1.61
CA SER A 26 -6.03 13.77 -2.03
C SER A 26 -6.40 13.23 -3.41
N GLY A 27 -5.45 13.25 -4.36
CA GLY A 27 -5.67 12.75 -5.71
C GLY A 27 -5.90 11.25 -5.75
N SER A 28 -5.19 10.48 -4.92
CA SER A 28 -5.38 9.05 -4.81
C SER A 28 -6.73 8.68 -4.22
N MET A 29 -7.13 9.34 -3.13
CA MET A 29 -8.45 9.12 -2.52
C MET A 29 -9.59 9.45 -3.46
N ALA A 30 -9.51 10.58 -4.17
CA ALA A 30 -10.52 10.95 -5.15
C ALA A 30 -10.65 9.88 -6.25
N THR A 31 -9.50 9.37 -6.74
CA THR A 31 -9.48 8.32 -7.76
C THR A 31 -10.10 7.03 -7.24
N GLN A 32 -9.73 6.59 -6.03
CA GLN A 32 -10.27 5.36 -5.44
C GLN A 32 -11.77 5.47 -5.14
N ALA A 33 -12.20 6.59 -4.55
CA ALA A 33 -13.61 6.87 -4.31
C ALA A 33 -14.41 6.84 -5.62
N GLN A 34 -13.89 7.47 -6.68
CA GLN A 34 -14.52 7.45 -8.00
C GLN A 34 -14.57 6.05 -8.61
N GLN A 35 -13.51 5.25 -8.47
CA GLN A 35 -13.48 3.86 -8.95
C GLN A 35 -14.52 3.00 -8.22
N LEU A 36 -14.63 3.12 -6.90
CA LEU A 36 -15.63 2.40 -6.11
C LEU A 36 -17.05 2.82 -6.48
N GLN A 37 -17.29 4.12 -6.62
CA GLN A 37 -18.58 4.66 -7.06
C GLN A 37 -18.96 4.16 -8.45
N ARG A 38 -18.03 4.16 -9.41
CA ARG A 38 -18.27 3.63 -10.77
C ARG A 38 -18.49 2.13 -10.78
N CYS A 39 -17.83 1.39 -9.89
CA CYS A 39 -17.97 -0.06 -9.83
C CYS A 39 -19.38 -0.49 -9.37
N ASN A 40 -19.93 0.20 -8.37
CA ASN A 40 -21.31 0.02 -7.94
C ASN A 40 -21.82 1.27 -7.20
N ALA A 41 -22.59 2.11 -7.90
CA ALA A 41 -23.10 3.35 -7.34
C ALA A 41 -24.13 3.13 -6.22
N SER A 42 -24.90 2.03 -6.27
CA SER A 42 -25.95 1.73 -5.30
C SER A 42 -25.38 1.29 -3.94
N LEU A 43 -24.24 0.62 -3.94
CA LEU A 43 -23.55 0.15 -2.72
C LEU A 43 -22.46 1.10 -2.23
N TYR A 44 -22.00 2.03 -3.07
CA TYR A 44 -21.03 3.05 -2.68
C TYR A 44 -21.60 3.90 -1.55
N MET A 45 -20.82 4.07 -0.46
CA MET A 45 -21.23 4.81 0.73
C MET A 45 -22.49 4.26 1.44
N ARG A 46 -22.88 3.02 1.14
CA ARG A 46 -24.05 2.35 1.73
C ARG A 46 -23.67 1.04 2.44
N PRO A 47 -22.86 1.12 3.52
CA PRO A 47 -22.48 -0.07 4.28
C PRO A 47 -23.67 -0.76 4.95
N ASP A 48 -24.75 -0.03 5.19
CA ASP A 48 -26.03 -0.58 5.66
C ASP A 48 -26.63 -1.59 4.65
N LEU A 49 -26.49 -1.33 3.36
CA LEU A 49 -26.91 -2.25 2.31
C LEU A 49 -25.90 -3.39 2.14
N LEU A 50 -24.59 -3.08 2.18
CA LEU A 50 -23.53 -4.09 2.11
C LEU A 50 -23.67 -5.16 3.20
N ALA A 51 -23.99 -4.74 4.43
CA ALA A 51 -24.20 -5.65 5.56
C ALA A 51 -25.40 -6.60 5.38
N LYS A 52 -26.38 -6.23 4.55
CA LYS A 52 -27.59 -7.02 4.28
C LYS A 52 -27.47 -7.96 3.09
N LEU A 53 -26.44 -7.80 2.26
CA LEU A 53 -26.26 -8.65 1.09
C LEU A 53 -26.08 -10.13 1.49
N PRO A 54 -26.65 -11.06 0.71
CA PRO A 54 -26.29 -12.48 0.82
C PRO A 54 -24.78 -12.68 0.68
N THR A 55 -24.25 -13.72 1.33
CA THR A 55 -22.80 -13.99 1.35
C THR A 55 -22.19 -14.10 -0.06
N ALA A 56 -22.88 -14.75 -0.99
CA ALA A 56 -22.42 -14.91 -2.37
C ALA A 56 -22.36 -13.57 -3.12
N GLU A 57 -23.37 -12.71 -2.92
CA GLU A 57 -23.42 -11.39 -3.55
C GLU A 57 -22.36 -10.44 -2.99
N LEU A 58 -22.15 -10.47 -1.67
CA LEU A 58 -21.06 -9.73 -1.03
C LEU A 58 -19.69 -10.18 -1.56
N ALA A 59 -19.47 -11.49 -1.72
CA ALA A 59 -18.25 -12.03 -2.29
C ALA A 59 -18.05 -11.56 -3.74
N ALA A 60 -19.09 -11.61 -4.57
CA ALA A 60 -19.05 -11.14 -5.95
C ALA A 60 -18.73 -9.63 -6.02
N TYR A 61 -19.37 -8.83 -5.17
CA TYR A 61 -19.11 -7.39 -5.07
C TYR A 61 -17.65 -7.09 -4.71
N ILE A 62 -17.12 -7.78 -3.69
CA ILE A 62 -15.72 -7.61 -3.25
C ILE A 62 -14.74 -8.04 -4.33
N ASN A 63 -14.99 -9.17 -4.98
CA ASN A 63 -14.13 -9.63 -6.06
C ASN A 63 -14.09 -8.63 -7.21
N LYS A 64 -15.25 -8.06 -7.57
CA LYS A 64 -15.38 -7.08 -8.66
C LYS A 64 -14.78 -5.71 -8.31
N CYS A 65 -15.11 -5.17 -7.13
CA CYS A 65 -14.83 -3.78 -6.78
C CYS A 65 -13.60 -3.57 -5.90
N PHE A 66 -13.07 -4.62 -5.27
CA PHE A 66 -11.92 -4.57 -4.35
C PHE A 66 -10.76 -5.48 -4.80
N GLY A 67 -10.54 -5.57 -6.12
CA GLY A 67 -9.35 -6.22 -6.67
C GLY A 67 -9.23 -7.72 -6.36
N GLY A 68 -10.35 -8.45 -6.37
CA GLY A 68 -10.37 -9.89 -6.08
C GLY A 68 -10.28 -10.24 -4.60
N GLY A 69 -10.63 -9.31 -3.69
CA GLY A 69 -10.56 -9.53 -2.24
C GLY A 69 -9.14 -9.68 -1.69
N LYS A 70 -8.12 -9.28 -2.47
CA LYS A 70 -6.72 -9.39 -2.04
C LYS A 70 -6.46 -8.48 -0.85
N ALA A 71 -5.85 -9.02 0.20
CA ALA A 71 -5.50 -8.31 1.43
C ALA A 71 -4.79 -6.95 1.17
N ALA A 72 -3.91 -6.91 0.16
CA ALA A 72 -3.19 -5.70 -0.23
C ALA A 72 -4.09 -4.55 -0.72
N TYR A 73 -5.26 -4.85 -1.30
CA TYR A 73 -6.20 -3.83 -1.80
C TYR A 73 -6.94 -3.12 -0.66
N TYR A 74 -7.05 -3.76 0.50
CA TYR A 74 -7.63 -3.13 1.68
C TYR A 74 -6.64 -2.18 2.36
N ALA A 75 -5.33 -2.48 2.33
CA ALA A 75 -4.30 -1.56 2.77
C ALA A 75 -4.24 -0.30 1.88
N THR A 76 -4.50 -0.44 0.58
CA THR A 76 -4.52 0.69 -0.34
C THR A 76 -5.83 1.47 -0.33
N THR A 77 -6.94 0.93 0.16
CA THR A 77 -8.25 1.64 0.24
C THR A 77 -8.68 2.04 1.65
N SER A 78 -8.05 1.48 2.70
CA SER A 78 -8.41 1.68 4.12
C SER A 78 -9.87 1.34 4.47
N LEU A 79 -10.57 0.58 3.63
CA LEU A 79 -11.96 0.15 3.87
C LEU A 79 -12.01 -1.17 4.66
N TYR A 80 -11.38 -1.19 5.84
CA TYR A 80 -11.24 -2.39 6.67
C TYR A 80 -12.57 -3.05 7.05
N SER A 81 -13.64 -2.26 7.23
CA SER A 81 -14.96 -2.80 7.58
C SER A 81 -15.54 -3.68 6.49
N VAL A 82 -15.27 -3.41 5.21
CA VAL A 82 -15.72 -4.26 4.10
C VAL A 82 -14.98 -5.61 4.12
N CYS A 83 -13.67 -5.59 4.36
CA CYS A 83 -12.87 -6.81 4.52
C CYS A 83 -13.36 -7.64 5.71
N LEU A 84 -13.54 -7.00 6.87
CA LEU A 84 -13.97 -7.67 8.09
C LEU A 84 -15.39 -8.24 7.93
N LEU A 85 -16.32 -7.46 7.36
CA LEU A 85 -17.68 -7.93 7.07
C LEU A 85 -17.66 -9.23 6.26
N HIS A 86 -16.82 -9.30 5.23
CA HIS A 86 -16.68 -10.49 4.41
C HIS A 86 -16.08 -11.67 5.16
N ALA A 87 -15.00 -11.43 5.92
CA ALA A 87 -14.34 -12.47 6.71
C ALA A 87 -15.31 -13.06 7.75
N LEU A 88 -16.12 -12.22 8.39
CA LEU A 88 -17.14 -12.63 9.38
C LEU A 88 -18.33 -13.39 8.77
N ARG A 89 -18.43 -13.52 7.44
CA ARG A 89 -19.40 -14.45 6.81
C ARG A 89 -18.95 -15.92 6.91
N TYR A 90 -17.65 -16.16 7.08
CA TYR A 90 -17.07 -17.51 7.05
C TYR A 90 -16.43 -17.91 8.38
N PHE A 91 -15.97 -16.92 9.14
CA PHE A 91 -15.27 -17.12 10.39
C PHE A 91 -16.03 -16.46 11.54
N ARG A 92 -15.96 -17.08 12.72
CA ARG A 92 -16.56 -16.51 13.92
C ARG A 92 -15.75 -15.30 14.39
N ARG A 93 -16.42 -14.35 15.03
CA ARG A 93 -15.81 -13.09 15.47
C ARG A 93 -14.63 -13.30 16.43
N GLU A 94 -14.68 -14.35 17.25
CA GLU A 94 -13.66 -14.70 18.24
C GLU A 94 -12.37 -15.20 17.60
N GLN A 95 -12.39 -15.55 16.30
CA GLN A 95 -11.20 -15.93 15.54
C GLN A 95 -10.38 -14.71 15.07
N PHE A 96 -10.84 -13.49 15.37
CA PHE A 96 -10.17 -12.25 15.02
C PHE A 96 -9.74 -11.45 16.24
N LEU A 97 -8.44 -11.17 16.33
CA LEU A 97 -7.88 -10.16 17.21
C LEU A 97 -7.76 -8.84 16.44
N LEU A 98 -8.61 -7.87 16.75
CA LEU A 98 -8.58 -6.55 16.14
C LEU A 98 -7.95 -5.54 17.09
N LEU A 99 -6.89 -4.87 16.63
CA LEU A 99 -6.15 -3.88 17.41
C LEU A 99 -6.04 -2.59 16.62
N ARG A 100 -6.23 -1.46 17.30
CA ARG A 100 -5.91 -0.15 16.73
C ARG A 100 -4.40 0.00 16.73
N TYR A 101 -3.85 0.50 15.63
CA TYR A 101 -2.42 0.82 15.54
C TYR A 101 -1.97 1.72 16.70
N GLU A 102 -2.75 2.75 17.02
CA GLU A 102 -2.42 3.69 18.10
C GLU A 102 -2.38 3.04 19.49
N ASP A 103 -3.19 2.01 19.73
CA ASP A 103 -3.15 1.27 20.99
C ASP A 103 -1.98 0.30 21.01
N LEU A 104 -1.75 -0.42 19.91
CA LEU A 104 -0.60 -1.30 19.74
C LEU A 104 0.72 -0.56 19.98
N MET A 105 0.85 0.65 19.44
CA MET A 105 2.06 1.49 19.59
C MET A 105 2.24 2.07 21.00
N ARG A 106 1.22 2.02 21.85
CA ARG A 106 1.31 2.40 23.27
C ARG A 106 1.69 1.22 24.18
N MET A 107 1.55 -0.01 23.69
CA MET A 107 1.89 -1.22 24.44
C MET A 107 3.40 -1.46 24.45
N ASP A 108 3.91 -1.96 25.57
CA ASP A 108 5.24 -2.57 25.59
C ASP A 108 5.18 -3.99 25.00
N ALA A 109 6.36 -4.52 24.65
CA ALA A 109 6.43 -5.82 23.99
C ALA A 109 5.91 -6.98 24.87
N ALA A 110 6.04 -6.89 26.19
CA ALA A 110 5.51 -7.91 27.12
C ALA A 110 3.98 -7.94 27.08
N SER A 111 3.34 -6.78 27.05
CA SER A 111 1.89 -6.62 26.95
C SER A 111 1.35 -7.19 25.64
N VAL A 112 2.05 -6.94 24.52
CA VAL A 112 1.66 -7.50 23.21
C VAL A 112 1.78 -9.02 23.22
N LEU A 113 2.89 -9.56 23.72
CA LEU A 113 3.09 -11.01 23.81
C LEU A 113 2.04 -11.66 24.73
N GLY A 114 1.71 -11.05 25.87
CA GLY A 114 0.66 -11.54 26.76
C GLY A 114 -0.73 -11.52 26.12
N LEU A 115 -1.03 -10.49 25.33
CA LEU A 115 -2.28 -10.43 24.55
C LEU A 115 -2.35 -11.54 23.51
N LEU A 116 -1.28 -11.73 22.73
CA LEU A 116 -1.20 -12.78 21.71
C LEU A 116 -1.28 -14.17 22.33
N ALA A 117 -0.59 -14.41 23.45
CA ALA A 117 -0.65 -15.66 24.21
C ALA A 117 -2.08 -16.00 24.60
N ARG A 118 -2.80 -15.05 25.23
CA ARG A 118 -4.21 -15.24 25.62
C ARG A 118 -5.12 -15.51 24.42
N PHE A 119 -4.94 -14.78 23.33
CA PHE A 119 -5.78 -14.94 22.14
C PHE A 119 -5.54 -16.26 21.40
N THR A 120 -4.28 -16.69 21.31
CA THR A 120 -3.89 -17.91 20.58
C THR A 120 -3.93 -19.18 21.43
N GLY A 121 -4.06 -19.06 22.75
CA GLY A 121 -3.93 -20.17 23.68
C GLY A 121 -2.48 -20.65 23.87
N LEU A 122 -1.50 -19.91 23.36
CA LEU A 122 -0.07 -20.24 23.51
C LEU A 122 0.47 -19.71 24.85
N SER A 123 1.46 -20.41 25.40
CA SER A 123 2.16 -19.93 26.60
C SER A 123 3.10 -18.77 26.26
N PRO A 124 3.11 -17.66 27.04
CA PRO A 124 4.06 -16.60 26.84
C PRO A 124 5.50 -17.11 27.14
N PRO A 125 6.52 -16.64 26.41
CA PRO A 125 7.90 -17.03 26.69
C PRO A 125 8.30 -16.62 28.12
N ALA A 126 9.03 -17.50 28.83
CA ALA A 126 9.38 -17.36 30.25
C ALA A 126 10.05 -16.01 30.60
N ARG A 127 10.83 -15.46 29.66
CA ARG A 127 11.22 -14.05 29.61
C ARG A 127 11.40 -13.67 28.15
N PRO A 128 10.94 -12.48 27.71
CA PRO A 128 11.35 -11.91 26.44
C PRO A 128 12.83 -11.48 26.53
N THR A 129 13.77 -12.42 26.49
CA THR A 129 15.20 -12.13 26.55
C THR A 129 15.71 -11.73 25.18
N GLY A 130 15.82 -10.43 24.94
CA GLY A 130 16.53 -9.91 23.78
C GLY A 130 16.73 -8.41 23.91
N SER A 131 17.98 -7.95 23.85
CA SER A 131 18.38 -6.53 23.72
C SER A 131 17.91 -5.86 22.41
N ARG A 132 17.01 -6.52 21.66
CA ARG A 132 16.48 -6.12 20.35
C ARG A 132 14.99 -6.44 20.19
N MET A 133 14.21 -6.37 21.27
CA MET A 133 12.76 -6.40 21.08
C MET A 133 12.33 -5.15 20.33
N CYS A 134 11.65 -5.32 19.20
CA CYS A 134 10.92 -4.24 18.55
C CYS A 134 9.90 -3.71 19.55
N GLN A 135 10.22 -2.63 20.23
CA GLN A 135 9.30 -1.97 21.14
C GLN A 135 8.29 -1.20 20.29
N PRO A 136 6.99 -1.54 20.34
CA PRO A 136 5.96 -0.71 19.73
C PRO A 136 5.99 0.68 20.39
N ARG A 137 6.07 0.70 21.72
CA ARG A 137 6.33 1.89 22.52
C ARG A 137 7.78 2.36 22.34
N GLY A 138 7.97 3.33 21.45
CA GLY A 138 9.27 3.96 21.23
C GLY A 138 10.14 3.24 20.22
N ALA A 139 9.58 2.80 19.09
CA ALA A 139 10.30 2.24 17.94
C ALA A 139 11.39 3.20 17.40
N ASN A 140 12.51 3.26 18.11
CA ASN A 140 13.82 3.78 17.71
C ASN A 140 14.71 2.58 17.38
N SER A 141 14.41 1.84 16.31
CA SER A 141 15.33 0.87 15.67
C SER A 141 14.48 -0.03 14.78
N TYR A 142 14.35 0.25 13.47
CA TYR A 142 15.16 -0.45 12.46
C TYR A 142 15.65 0.49 11.33
N PHE A 143 15.25 1.77 11.36
CA PHE A 143 15.64 2.78 10.37
C PHE A 143 16.41 3.94 11.03
N GLY A 144 17.61 3.66 11.55
CA GLY A 144 18.55 4.67 12.02
C GLY A 144 18.13 5.42 13.30
N ALA A 145 19.04 5.47 14.27
CA ALA A 145 18.91 6.34 15.42
C ALA A 145 18.75 7.80 14.94
N GLY A 146 17.62 8.43 15.28
CA GLY A 146 17.36 9.85 14.96
C GLY A 146 15.97 10.17 14.43
N ARG A 147 15.13 9.19 14.08
CA ARG A 147 13.74 9.45 13.70
C ARG A 147 12.84 9.35 14.93
N GLY A 148 12.50 10.49 15.52
CA GLY A 148 11.50 10.60 16.58
C GLY A 148 10.18 9.90 16.22
N SER A 149 9.40 9.55 17.26
CA SER A 149 8.17 8.74 17.21
C SER A 149 7.50 8.75 15.84
N ASN A 150 7.43 7.61 15.14
CA ASN A 150 6.83 7.38 13.81
C ASN A 150 5.90 8.49 13.31
N SER A 151 6.48 9.65 13.00
CA SER A 151 5.77 10.79 12.48
C SER A 151 5.80 10.49 11.00
N TYR A 152 4.66 10.10 10.46
CA TYR A 152 4.46 9.86 9.04
C TYR A 152 4.82 11.08 8.16
N SER A 153 5.21 12.22 8.74
CA SER A 153 5.94 13.31 8.07
C SER A 153 7.35 12.93 7.60
N SER A 154 7.84 11.73 7.94
CA SER A 154 9.20 11.29 7.61
C SER A 154 9.41 10.87 6.16
N THR A 155 8.42 10.99 5.27
CA THR A 155 8.59 10.68 3.84
C THR A 155 8.06 11.77 2.92
N SER A 156 6.94 12.41 3.26
CA SER A 156 6.44 13.62 2.60
C SER A 156 6.69 14.86 3.49
N PRO A 157 7.48 15.84 3.02
CA PRO A 157 7.76 17.08 3.78
C PRO A 157 6.51 17.87 4.17
N ARG A 158 5.42 17.73 3.40
CA ARG A 158 4.13 18.40 3.59
C ARG A 158 3.00 17.46 4.00
N GLY A 159 3.34 16.26 4.50
CA GLY A 159 2.36 15.22 4.77
C GLY A 159 1.31 15.59 5.82
N ALA A 160 1.66 16.42 6.81
CA ALA A 160 0.71 16.87 7.83
C ALA A 160 -0.31 17.84 7.24
N GLU A 161 0.14 18.78 6.41
CA GLU A 161 -0.72 19.75 5.72
C GLU A 161 -1.67 19.06 4.75
N MET A 162 -1.14 18.15 3.91
CA MET A 162 -1.97 17.39 2.95
C MET A 162 -3.08 16.60 3.65
N ILE A 163 -2.81 16.04 4.84
CA ILE A 163 -3.81 15.33 5.63
C ILE A 163 -4.84 16.29 6.21
N ASN A 164 -4.40 17.42 6.76
CA ASN A 164 -5.31 18.43 7.31
C ASN A 164 -6.26 18.99 6.23
N GLU A 165 -5.73 19.27 5.04
CA GLU A 165 -6.52 19.73 3.87
C GLU A 165 -7.52 18.66 3.42
N ALA A 166 -7.12 17.39 3.40
CA ALA A 166 -7.99 16.30 2.96
C ALA A 166 -8.99 15.84 4.03
N ALA A 167 -8.76 16.13 5.32
CA ALA A 167 -9.51 15.59 6.45
C ALA A 167 -11.04 15.64 6.26
N PRO A 168 -11.67 16.78 5.90
CA PRO A 168 -13.13 16.83 5.76
C PRO A 168 -13.69 15.89 4.68
N HIS A 169 -12.94 15.65 3.61
CA HIS A 169 -13.36 14.73 2.54
C HIS A 169 -13.27 13.28 2.99
N LEU A 170 -12.19 12.94 3.68
CA LEU A 170 -11.95 11.59 4.19
C LEU A 170 -12.92 11.25 5.31
N GLU A 171 -13.16 12.19 6.22
CA GLU A 171 -14.14 12.03 7.30
C GLU A 171 -15.51 11.69 6.72
N ARG A 172 -15.94 12.42 5.69
CA ARG A 172 -17.19 12.13 4.98
C ARG A 172 -17.18 10.75 4.35
N LEU A 173 -16.12 10.39 3.63
CA LEU A 173 -16.02 9.10 2.95
C LEU A 173 -16.04 7.93 3.94
N PHE A 174 -15.26 8.01 5.02
CA PHE A 174 -15.08 6.88 5.93
C PHE A 174 -16.10 6.82 7.06
N ALA A 175 -16.80 7.91 7.39
CA ALA A 175 -17.80 7.92 8.46
C ALA A 175 -18.78 6.73 8.42
N PRO A 176 -19.46 6.42 7.29
CA PRO A 176 -20.39 5.29 7.28
C PRO A 176 -19.67 3.94 7.47
N TYR A 177 -18.47 3.79 6.91
CA TYR A 177 -17.66 2.57 7.07
C TYR A 177 -17.10 2.41 8.48
N ALA A 178 -16.86 3.51 9.20
CA ALA A 178 -16.43 3.52 10.59
C ALA A 178 -17.57 3.15 11.55
N THR A 179 -18.82 3.52 11.21
CA THR A 179 -20.00 3.00 11.90
C THR A 179 -20.09 1.49 11.75
N LEU A 180 -20.02 0.97 10.51
CA LEU A 180 -20.01 -0.47 10.28
C LEU A 180 -18.88 -1.18 11.05
N LEU A 181 -17.68 -0.60 11.08
CA LEU A 181 -16.56 -1.20 11.82
C LEU A 181 -16.86 -1.34 13.32
N ARG A 182 -17.48 -0.33 13.93
CA ARG A 182 -17.91 -0.38 15.33
C ARG A 182 -18.92 -1.48 15.58
N ASP A 183 -19.90 -1.60 14.69
CA ASP A 183 -20.94 -2.63 14.78
C ASP A 183 -20.35 -4.05 14.67
N LEU A 184 -19.32 -4.24 13.83
CA LEU A 184 -18.65 -5.53 13.65
C LEU A 184 -17.65 -5.88 14.77
N VAL A 185 -17.10 -4.87 15.46
CA VAL A 185 -15.97 -5.05 16.38
C VAL A 185 -16.37 -4.84 17.84
N HIS A 186 -16.75 -3.60 18.17
CA HIS A 186 -17.19 -3.12 19.48
C HIS A 186 -17.62 -1.63 19.35
N PRO A 187 -18.64 -1.15 20.09
CA PRO A 187 -19.08 0.26 20.03
C PRO A 187 -17.95 1.29 20.27
N ASP A 188 -17.02 0.96 21.16
CA ASP A 188 -15.85 1.80 21.47
C ASP A 188 -14.68 1.65 20.48
N PHE A 189 -14.78 0.74 19.51
CA PHE A 189 -13.75 0.53 18.51
C PHE A 189 -13.79 1.63 17.45
N GLY A 190 -13.08 2.72 17.72
CA GLY A 190 -12.95 3.83 16.80
C GLY A 190 -11.72 4.65 17.11
N TRP A 191 -11.60 5.80 16.46
CA TRP A 191 -10.45 6.67 16.64
C TRP A 191 -10.82 7.93 17.39
N ARG A 192 -9.83 8.47 18.10
CA ARG A 192 -9.97 9.70 18.89
C ARG A 192 -9.42 10.85 18.07
N ARG A 193 -9.91 12.08 18.32
CA ARG A 193 -9.35 13.28 17.68
C ARG A 193 -7.83 13.40 17.84
N SER A 194 -7.32 12.98 19.00
CA SER A 194 -5.89 12.94 19.30
C SER A 194 -5.11 11.94 18.42
N ASP A 195 -5.76 10.89 17.91
CA ASP A 195 -5.16 9.89 17.02
C ASP A 195 -4.95 10.46 15.59
N HIS A 196 -5.56 11.62 15.28
CA HIS A 196 -5.49 12.27 13.95
C HIS A 196 -4.53 13.45 13.89
N HIS A 197 -4.13 14.01 15.03
CA HIS A 197 -3.34 15.23 15.03
C HIS A 197 -1.88 14.95 14.68
N LYS A 198 -1.45 15.49 13.54
CA LYS A 198 -0.06 15.47 13.11
C LYS A 198 0.52 16.87 13.17
N ARG A 199 1.67 17.00 13.81
CA ARG A 199 2.41 18.27 13.85
C ARG A 199 3.14 18.46 12.51
N PRO A 200 2.94 19.60 11.83
CA PRO A 200 3.75 19.96 10.68
C PRO A 200 5.24 19.97 11.02
N LEU A 201 6.08 19.68 10.02
CA LEU A 201 7.52 19.89 10.16
C LEU A 201 7.79 21.39 10.27
N ASN A 202 8.69 21.78 11.19
CA ASN A 202 9.24 23.12 11.22
C ASN A 202 10.05 23.40 9.93
N ALA A 203 10.34 24.67 9.65
CA ALA A 203 10.98 25.10 8.41
C ALA A 203 12.31 24.37 8.14
N THR A 204 13.17 24.23 9.16
CA THR A 204 14.47 23.57 9.04
C THR A 204 14.34 22.07 8.74
N MET A 205 13.44 21.36 9.43
CA MET A 205 13.18 19.95 9.19
C MET A 205 12.55 19.72 7.82
N ARG A 206 11.67 20.63 7.38
CA ARG A 206 11.04 20.60 6.06
C ARG A 206 12.08 20.75 4.96
N ALA A 207 12.91 21.79 5.02
CA ALA A 207 13.96 22.04 4.03
C ALA A 207 14.94 20.86 3.91
N LYS A 208 15.37 20.30 5.06
CA LYS A 208 16.19 19.08 5.09
C LYS A 208 15.50 17.91 4.38
N ARG A 209 14.21 17.70 4.66
CA ARG A 209 13.44 16.60 4.07
C ARG A 209 13.21 16.79 2.57
N GLU A 210 12.94 18.01 2.13
CA GLU A 210 12.81 18.35 0.71
C GLU A 210 14.10 18.07 -0.06
N ALA A 211 15.26 18.44 0.51
CA ALA A 211 16.56 18.11 -0.06
C ALA A 211 16.80 16.59 -0.15
N GLU A 212 16.47 15.82 0.88
CA GLU A 212 16.56 14.36 0.87
C GLU A 212 15.67 13.72 -0.21
N VAL A 213 14.44 14.25 -0.39
CA VAL A 213 13.50 13.77 -1.41
C VAL A 213 14.00 14.07 -2.81
N GLU A 214 14.53 15.27 -3.06
CA GLU A 214 15.10 15.63 -4.37
C GLU A 214 16.35 14.82 -4.69
N GLY A 215 17.25 14.62 -3.72
CA GLY A 215 18.41 13.74 -3.90
C GLY A 215 18.01 12.30 -4.23
N TYR A 216 16.95 11.78 -3.61
CA TYR A 216 16.42 10.45 -3.93
C TYR A 216 15.80 10.38 -5.33
N LYS A 217 15.05 11.41 -5.76
CA LYS A 217 14.52 11.49 -7.13
C LYS A 217 15.64 11.52 -8.16
N GLU A 218 16.69 12.28 -7.92
CA GLU A 218 17.86 12.34 -8.80
C GLU A 218 18.56 10.97 -8.89
N HIS A 219 18.74 10.28 -7.76
CA HIS A 219 19.27 8.92 -7.73
C HIS A 219 18.43 7.95 -8.58
N LEU A 220 17.10 8.01 -8.46
CA LEU A 220 16.20 7.19 -9.26
C LEU A 220 16.30 7.51 -10.76
N ARG A 221 16.36 8.79 -11.13
CA ARG A 221 16.57 9.21 -12.53
C ARG A 221 17.88 8.65 -13.09
N LYS A 222 18.98 8.76 -12.35
CA LYS A 222 20.29 8.18 -12.75
C LYS A 222 20.21 6.67 -12.94
N ARG A 223 19.56 5.95 -12.03
CA ARG A 223 19.34 4.50 -12.17
C ARG A 223 18.53 4.15 -13.41
N GLN A 224 17.47 4.90 -13.71
CA GLN A 224 16.64 4.66 -14.88
C GLN A 224 17.39 4.93 -16.18
N THR A 225 18.17 6.02 -16.25
CA THR A 225 19.04 6.32 -17.39
C THR A 225 20.09 5.21 -17.59
N ASN A 226 20.76 4.77 -16.54
CA ASN A 226 21.75 3.70 -16.61
C ASN A 226 21.13 2.39 -17.10
N ARG A 227 19.92 2.05 -16.62
CA ARG A 227 19.18 0.88 -17.10
C ARG A 227 18.87 0.97 -18.60
N MET A 228 18.36 2.10 -19.07
CA MET A 228 18.08 2.30 -20.51
C MET A 228 19.36 2.22 -21.36
N MET A 229 20.49 2.73 -20.86
CA MET A 229 21.78 2.63 -21.53
C MET A 229 22.27 1.17 -21.63
N HIS A 230 22.17 0.40 -20.54
CA HIS A 230 22.49 -1.03 -20.57
C HIS A 230 21.58 -1.82 -21.52
N GLU A 231 20.27 -1.56 -21.52
CA GLU A 231 19.33 -2.20 -22.43
C GLU A 231 19.62 -1.85 -23.90
N ARG A 232 19.99 -0.61 -24.20
CA ARG A 232 20.43 -0.18 -25.54
C ARG A 232 21.74 -0.85 -25.95
N SER A 233 22.72 -0.93 -25.06
CA SER A 233 24.00 -1.60 -25.33
C SER A 233 23.78 -3.09 -25.59
N ALA A 234 22.97 -3.77 -24.80
CA ALA A 234 22.66 -5.19 -24.99
C ALA A 234 21.97 -5.44 -26.34
N ARG A 235 21.01 -4.59 -26.73
CA ARG A 235 20.36 -4.67 -28.05
C ARG A 235 21.35 -4.44 -29.19
N ALA A 236 22.27 -3.48 -29.05
CA ALA A 236 23.31 -3.23 -30.05
C ALA A 236 24.26 -4.41 -30.20
N THR A 237 24.66 -5.06 -29.10
CA THR A 237 25.48 -6.28 -29.11
C THR A 237 24.77 -7.44 -29.81
N ILE A 238 23.48 -7.65 -29.53
CA ILE A 238 22.67 -8.70 -30.19
C ILE A 238 22.54 -8.44 -31.70
N MET A 239 22.27 -7.19 -32.12
CA MET A 239 22.18 -6.83 -33.53
C MET A 239 23.54 -6.92 -34.25
N GLY A 240 24.64 -6.57 -33.58
CA GLY A 240 26.00 -6.74 -34.08
C GLY A 240 26.37 -8.20 -34.31
N ALA A 241 26.03 -9.08 -33.36
CA ALA A 241 26.22 -10.53 -33.48
C ALA A 241 25.37 -11.15 -34.61
N GLY A 242 24.15 -10.64 -34.83
CA GLY A 242 23.28 -11.05 -35.94
C GLY A 242 23.85 -10.65 -37.32
N LYS A 243 24.41 -9.45 -37.46
CA LYS A 243 25.09 -9.01 -38.70
C LYS A 243 26.36 -9.81 -39.00
N ALA A 244 27.15 -10.15 -37.97
CA ALA A 244 28.36 -10.96 -38.13
C ALA A 244 28.04 -12.38 -38.64
N ARG A 245 26.92 -12.99 -38.20
CA ARG A 245 26.45 -14.29 -38.72
C ARG A 245 25.90 -14.21 -40.16
N GLY A 246 25.27 -13.10 -40.54
CA GLY A 246 24.77 -12.89 -41.92
C GLY A 246 25.88 -12.71 -42.96
N ALA A 247 26.99 -12.05 -42.60
CA ALA A 247 28.13 -11.86 -43.50
C ALA A 247 28.92 -13.15 -43.78
N ALA A 248 28.90 -14.13 -42.87
CA ALA A 248 29.57 -15.41 -43.05
C ALA A 248 28.84 -16.39 -43.99
N ALA A 249 27.57 -16.14 -44.33
CA ALA A 249 26.74 -17.03 -45.18
C ALA A 249 26.66 -16.60 -46.66
N GLY A 250 27.30 -15.48 -47.06
CA GLY A 250 27.16 -14.86 -48.39
C GLY A 250 28.20 -15.25 -49.44
N GLY A 251 28.94 -16.35 -49.27
CA GLY A 251 29.98 -16.81 -50.21
C GLY A 251 29.53 -17.99 -51.10
N GLY A 252 28.48 -17.81 -51.91
CA GLY A 252 27.88 -18.87 -52.74
C GLY A 252 28.19 -18.75 -54.24
N ARG A 253 28.73 -19.82 -54.82
CA ARG A 253 29.24 -20.01 -56.20
C ARG A 253 28.25 -19.70 -57.34
N LYS A 254 28.77 -19.14 -58.44
CA LYS A 254 28.17 -19.11 -59.79
C LYS A 254 27.92 -20.53 -60.32
N ALA A 255 26.69 -20.85 -60.71
CA ALA A 255 26.37 -22.01 -61.54
C ALA A 255 25.68 -21.56 -62.84
N LYS A 256 26.31 -21.91 -63.98
CA LYS A 256 25.84 -21.72 -65.37
C LYS A 256 24.63 -22.62 -65.65
N GLY A 257 23.48 -22.04 -66.00
CA GLY A 257 22.36 -22.76 -66.61
C GLY A 257 22.35 -22.56 -68.13
N LYS A 258 22.58 -23.63 -68.90
CA LYS A 258 22.50 -23.66 -70.37
C LYS A 258 21.14 -24.25 -70.75
N GLY A 259 20.19 -23.39 -71.14
CA GLY A 259 18.85 -23.79 -71.57
C GLY A 259 18.86 -24.32 -73.02
N ARG A 260 18.29 -25.51 -73.21
CA ARG A 260 18.07 -26.14 -74.52
C ARG A 260 16.56 -26.16 -74.76
N GLY A 261 16.07 -25.27 -75.63
CA GLY A 261 14.67 -25.22 -76.05
C GLY A 261 14.43 -26.10 -77.28
N LYS A 262 13.44 -26.99 -77.19
CA LYS A 262 12.78 -27.67 -78.31
C LYS A 262 11.28 -27.44 -78.11
N GLY A 263 10.59 -26.96 -79.14
CA GLY A 263 9.13 -26.90 -79.16
C GLY A 263 8.56 -26.09 -80.31
N LYS A 264 8.27 -26.81 -81.40
CA LYS A 264 7.29 -26.60 -82.49
C LYS A 264 7.20 -25.22 -83.15
#